data_AF-A0AAU3XI60-F1
#
_entry.id   AF-A0AAU3XI60-F1
#
_cell.length_a   1.000
_cell.length_b   1.000
_cell.length_c   1.000
_cell.angle_alpha   90.00
_cell.angle_beta   90.00
_cell.angle_gamma   90.00
#
_symmetry.space_group_name_H-M   'P 1'
#
loop_
_entity.id
_entity.type
_entity.pdbx_description
1 polymer ?
#
loop_
_entity_poly.entity_id
_entity_poly.type
_entity_poly.pdbx_seq_one_letter_code
_entity_poly.pdbx_strand_id
1 'polypeptide(L)'
;MFAAYAARIDRDRPLDGLELGDRPAPEPRPGWTTVKVKAASLNHHDLWSLRGVGLAEDKLPMILGCDAAGVDEDGNEVVLHSVIGQTGHGVGPEEPRSILTERYQGTFAELVSVPTWNVLPKPAELSFEEAACLPTAWLTAYRMLFTNAGVRPGDSVLVQGAGGGVATAAIVLGKAAGLRVFATSRDEAKRKRALELGAVEALESGARLPQRVDAVIETVGAATWSHSVKSLRPGGSLVISGATSGDRPSHAELTRIFFLELKVVGSTMGTKDELEDLLSFCAATGVRPVIDEVLPLDRAREGFERLAAGDQFGKIVLTSP
;
A
#
# COMPACT_ATOMS: atom_id res chain seq x y z
N MET A 1 18.64 11.95 15.19
CA MET A 1 18.50 11.20 13.93
C MET A 1 17.55 11.98 13.05
N PHE A 2 17.91 12.16 11.80
CA PHE A 2 17.09 12.92 10.86
C PHE A 2 15.83 12.13 10.50
N ALA A 3 14.68 12.80 10.46
CA ALA A 3 13.39 12.18 10.18
C ALA A 3 12.39 13.14 9.51
N ALA A 4 11.39 12.56 8.85
CA ALA A 4 10.18 13.24 8.42
C ALA A 4 9.02 12.86 9.36
N TYR A 5 8.38 13.86 9.97
CA TYR A 5 7.38 13.62 11.02
C TYR A 5 6.20 14.59 10.91
N ALA A 6 5.04 14.15 11.42
CA ALA A 6 3.91 15.01 11.69
C ALA A 6 4.17 15.79 12.99
N ALA A 7 4.28 17.11 12.89
CA ALA A 7 4.42 18.01 14.03
C ALA A 7 3.07 18.49 14.57
N ARG A 8 2.08 18.59 13.68
CA ARG A 8 0.68 18.94 13.96
C ARG A 8 -0.23 18.26 12.95
N ILE A 9 -1.51 18.14 13.27
CA ILE A 9 -2.54 17.69 12.33
C ILE A 9 -3.15 18.90 11.62
N ASP A 10 -3.29 18.82 10.31
CA ASP A 10 -4.06 19.76 9.51
C ASP A 10 -4.96 18.97 8.54
N ARG A 11 -6.27 19.02 8.78
CA ARG A 11 -7.25 18.23 8.03
C ARG A 11 -7.38 18.67 6.57
N ASP A 12 -7.24 19.97 6.32
CA ASP A 12 -7.48 20.58 5.02
C ASP A 12 -6.18 20.73 4.22
N ARG A 13 -5.07 21.02 4.91
CA ARG A 13 -3.73 21.21 4.33
C ARG A 13 -2.72 20.30 5.03
N PRO A 14 -2.78 18.97 4.82
CA PRO A 14 -1.96 18.00 5.56
C PRO A 14 -0.46 18.29 5.51
N LEU A 15 0.06 18.82 4.40
CA LEU A 15 1.49 19.08 4.23
C LEU A 15 2.00 20.25 5.08
N ASP A 16 1.12 21.10 5.61
CA ASP A 16 1.49 22.13 6.57
C ASP A 16 1.98 21.47 7.88
N GLY A 17 1.40 20.32 8.26
CA GLY A 17 1.78 19.57 9.45
C GLY A 17 3.05 18.73 9.34
N LEU A 18 3.60 18.56 8.14
CA LEU A 18 4.83 17.82 7.87
C LEU A 18 6.05 18.67 8.23
N GLU A 19 7.00 18.10 8.97
CA GLU A 19 8.30 18.72 9.24
C GLU A 19 9.44 17.71 8.99
N LEU A 20 10.62 18.24 8.63
CA LEU A 20 11.86 17.48 8.47
C LEU A 20 12.87 18.01 9.48
N GLY A 21 13.50 17.12 10.25
CA GLY A 21 14.49 17.54 11.23
C GLY A 21 14.91 16.44 12.19
N ASP A 22 15.69 16.83 13.19
CA ASP A 22 16.22 15.91 14.19
C ASP A 22 15.16 15.42 15.18
N ARG A 23 15.13 14.10 15.38
CA ARG A 23 14.34 13.39 16.38
C ARG A 23 15.26 12.54 17.28
N PRO A 24 14.87 12.28 18.54
CA PRO A 24 15.57 11.32 19.39
C PRO A 24 15.66 9.95 18.70
N ALA A 25 16.79 9.25 18.88
CA ALA A 25 16.88 7.86 18.46
C ALA A 25 15.91 6.97 19.26
N PRO A 26 15.46 5.82 18.72
CA PRO A 26 14.58 4.92 19.46
C PRO A 26 15.25 4.42 20.74
N GLU A 27 14.49 4.37 21.83
CA GLU A 27 14.96 3.76 23.08
C GLU A 27 14.87 2.23 22.98
N PRO A 28 15.87 1.49 23.51
CA PRO A 28 15.81 0.04 23.55
C PRO A 28 14.57 -0.47 24.31
N ARG A 29 13.87 -1.44 23.72
CA ARG A 29 12.67 -2.04 24.30
C ARG A 29 12.76 -3.58 24.26
N PRO A 30 12.43 -4.30 25.36
CA PRO A 30 12.43 -5.76 25.35
C PRO A 30 11.53 -6.34 24.25
N GLY A 31 12.06 -7.31 23.47
CA GLY A 31 11.35 -7.95 22.36
C GLY A 31 11.25 -7.11 21.08
N TRP A 32 11.96 -5.98 21.05
CA TRP A 32 12.06 -5.09 19.89
C TRP A 32 13.50 -5.04 19.41
N THR A 33 13.68 -4.73 18.13
CA THR A 33 14.98 -4.50 17.51
C THR A 33 14.98 -3.18 16.76
N THR A 34 16.16 -2.57 16.64
CA THR A 34 16.35 -1.33 15.89
C THR A 34 16.91 -1.64 14.50
N VAL A 35 16.21 -1.18 13.46
CA VAL A 35 16.64 -1.34 12.08
C VAL A 35 17.17 -0.03 11.56
N LYS A 36 18.38 -0.07 10.98
CA LYS A 36 18.92 1.03 10.19
C LYS A 36 18.24 1.05 8.83
N VAL A 37 17.39 2.05 8.61
CA VAL A 37 16.59 2.16 7.39
C VAL A 37 17.51 2.48 6.22
N LYS A 38 17.36 1.71 5.13
CA LYS A 38 18.06 1.97 3.86
C LYS A 38 17.12 2.62 2.85
N ALA A 39 15.90 2.08 2.79
CA ALA A 39 14.82 2.65 2.00
C ALA A 39 13.49 2.53 2.74
N ALA A 40 12.63 3.50 2.55
CA ALA A 40 11.24 3.52 2.99
C ALA A 40 10.37 4.00 1.83
N SER A 41 9.10 3.59 1.74
CA SER A 41 8.25 4.03 0.63
C SER A 41 7.02 4.81 1.10
N LEU A 42 6.69 5.85 0.34
CA LEU A 42 5.56 6.71 0.60
C LEU A 42 4.25 5.98 0.34
N ASN A 43 3.35 6.11 1.30
CA ASN A 43 1.99 5.62 1.22
C ASN A 43 1.01 6.74 1.44
N HIS A 44 -0.13 6.49 0.85
CA HIS A 44 -1.30 7.34 0.91
C HIS A 44 -1.74 7.48 2.40
N HIS A 45 -1.46 6.48 3.25
CA HIS A 45 -1.56 6.53 4.72
C HIS A 45 -0.84 7.71 5.36
N ASP A 46 0.35 8.08 4.86
CA ASP A 46 1.12 9.16 5.45
C ASP A 46 0.39 10.51 5.30
N LEU A 47 -0.35 10.71 4.20
CA LEU A 47 -1.23 11.88 4.02
C LEU A 47 -2.46 11.83 4.94
N TRP A 48 -3.04 10.64 5.17
CA TRP A 48 -4.18 10.47 6.09
C TRP A 48 -3.77 10.73 7.54
N SER A 49 -2.59 10.28 7.94
CA SER A 49 -2.02 10.56 9.27
C SER A 49 -1.85 12.06 9.50
N LEU A 50 -1.34 12.80 8.51
CA LEU A 50 -1.25 14.27 8.56
C LEU A 50 -2.63 14.97 8.68
N ARG A 51 -3.71 14.32 8.20
CA ARG A 51 -5.11 14.76 8.38
C ARG A 51 -5.74 14.29 9.69
N GLY A 52 -5.01 13.57 10.55
CA GLY A 52 -5.53 13.02 11.79
C GLY A 52 -6.43 11.80 11.62
N VAL A 53 -6.29 11.06 10.51
CA VAL A 53 -6.95 9.78 10.29
C VAL A 53 -5.96 8.67 10.65
N GLY A 54 -6.28 7.89 11.69
CA GLY A 54 -5.38 6.87 12.24
C GLY A 54 -4.33 7.41 13.23
N LEU A 55 -4.02 8.71 13.16
CA LEU A 55 -3.11 9.40 14.08
C LEU A 55 -3.86 10.43 14.92
N ALA A 56 -3.77 10.31 16.25
CA ALA A 56 -4.39 11.25 17.20
C ALA A 56 -3.41 12.36 17.62
N GLU A 57 -3.92 13.55 17.96
CA GLU A 57 -3.09 14.71 18.33
C GLU A 57 -2.20 14.47 19.57
N ASP A 58 -2.63 13.64 20.51
CA ASP A 58 -1.86 13.29 21.72
C ASP A 58 -0.63 12.40 21.44
N LYS A 59 -0.48 11.91 20.20
CA LYS A 59 0.66 11.11 19.74
C LYS A 59 1.74 11.93 19.05
N LEU A 60 1.51 13.22 18.85
CA LEU A 60 2.47 14.08 18.16
C LEU A 60 3.61 14.53 19.09
N PRO A 61 4.81 14.78 18.54
CA PRO A 61 5.21 14.54 17.15
C PRO A 61 5.42 13.05 16.81
N MET A 62 4.99 12.65 15.61
CA MET A 62 5.02 11.27 15.12
C MET A 62 5.82 11.17 13.82
N ILE A 63 6.90 10.39 13.80
CA ILE A 63 7.63 10.03 12.58
C ILE A 63 6.69 9.26 11.67
N LEU A 64 6.61 9.67 10.41
CA LEU A 64 5.73 9.07 9.39
C LEU A 64 6.40 7.86 8.72
N GLY A 65 5.67 7.14 7.87
CA GLY A 65 6.18 6.01 7.11
C GLY A 65 5.80 4.66 7.69
N CYS A 66 5.27 3.78 6.84
CA CYS A 66 4.85 2.43 7.20
C CYS A 66 5.77 1.36 6.61
N ASP A 67 6.47 1.68 5.52
CA ASP A 67 7.26 0.71 4.79
C ASP A 67 8.74 0.95 5.02
N ALA A 68 9.52 -0.11 5.22
CA ALA A 68 10.98 -0.03 5.18
C ALA A 68 11.64 -1.35 4.79
N ALA A 69 12.81 -1.21 4.19
CA ALA A 69 13.84 -2.23 4.15
C ALA A 69 15.15 -1.62 4.65
N GLY A 70 15.94 -2.42 5.36
CA GLY A 70 17.11 -1.94 6.08
C GLY A 70 17.99 -3.05 6.62
N VAL A 71 18.85 -2.70 7.56
CA VAL A 71 19.79 -3.63 8.21
C VAL A 71 19.48 -3.68 9.70
N ASP A 72 19.30 -4.88 10.25
CA ASP A 72 19.09 -5.09 11.69
C ASP A 72 20.39 -4.97 12.50
N GLU A 73 20.30 -5.14 13.82
CA GLU A 73 21.45 -5.00 14.73
C GLU A 73 22.56 -6.04 14.50
N ASP A 74 22.21 -7.19 13.90
CA ASP A 74 23.13 -8.28 13.58
C ASP A 74 23.73 -8.15 12.17
N GLY A 75 23.33 -7.14 11.40
CA GLY A 75 23.82 -6.90 10.05
C GLY A 75 23.03 -7.62 8.94
N ASN A 76 21.87 -8.20 9.24
CA ASN A 76 21.04 -8.86 8.25
C ASN A 76 20.20 -7.85 7.46
N GLU A 77 20.02 -8.09 6.17
CA GLU A 77 19.10 -7.30 5.34
C GLU A 77 17.65 -7.74 5.58
N VAL A 78 16.80 -6.80 5.92
CA VAL A 78 15.43 -7.08 6.38
C VAL A 78 14.39 -6.18 5.74
N VAL A 79 13.15 -6.64 5.74
CA VAL A 79 11.93 -5.93 5.36
C VAL A 79 10.97 -5.90 6.55
N LEU A 80 10.31 -4.77 6.78
CA LEU A 80 9.43 -4.59 7.93
C LEU A 80 7.97 -4.84 7.57
N HIS A 81 7.26 -5.62 8.40
CA HIS A 81 5.81 -5.70 8.41
C HIS A 81 5.23 -4.62 9.33
N SER A 82 4.38 -3.75 8.80
CA SER A 82 3.95 -2.53 9.51
C SER A 82 2.83 -2.73 10.53
N VAL A 83 2.17 -3.90 10.55
CA VAL A 83 1.02 -4.14 11.42
C VAL A 83 1.46 -4.75 12.75
N ILE A 84 1.22 -4.03 13.84
CA ILE A 84 1.59 -4.44 15.20
C ILE A 84 0.32 -4.74 16.00
N GLY A 85 0.35 -5.77 16.85
CA GLY A 85 -0.76 -6.11 17.76
C GLY A 85 -1.90 -6.93 17.14
N GLN A 86 -1.90 -7.20 15.83
CA GLN A 86 -2.97 -8.01 15.20
C GLN A 86 -3.14 -9.41 15.81
N THR A 87 -2.02 -10.02 16.23
CA THR A 87 -1.98 -11.35 16.85
C THR A 87 -1.42 -11.31 18.28
N GLY A 88 -1.07 -10.13 18.78
CA GLY A 88 -0.34 -9.94 20.04
C GLY A 88 1.12 -10.39 20.04
N HIS A 89 1.64 -11.02 18.98
CA HIS A 89 3.04 -11.42 18.91
C HIS A 89 3.98 -10.20 19.00
N GLY A 90 5.00 -10.29 19.86
CA GLY A 90 6.00 -9.23 20.08
C GLY A 90 5.55 -8.07 20.99
N VAL A 91 4.27 -8.00 21.36
CA VAL A 91 3.70 -6.86 22.13
C VAL A 91 2.72 -7.25 23.23
N GLY A 92 2.21 -8.48 23.23
CA GLY A 92 1.22 -9.00 24.18
C GLY A 92 -0.21 -9.01 23.64
N PRO A 93 -1.11 -9.83 24.21
CA PRO A 93 -2.46 -10.06 23.68
C PRO A 93 -3.41 -8.87 23.82
N GLU A 94 -3.15 -7.97 24.77
CA GLU A 94 -3.95 -6.77 25.01
C GLU A 94 -3.53 -5.59 24.12
N GLU A 95 -2.46 -5.75 23.32
CA GLU A 95 -2.01 -4.69 22.44
C GLU A 95 -2.98 -4.56 21.25
N PRO A 96 -3.63 -3.40 21.08
CA PRO A 96 -4.56 -3.21 19.97
C PRO A 96 -3.80 -3.24 18.63
N ARG A 97 -4.49 -3.75 17.60
CA ARG A 97 -3.99 -3.66 16.23
C ARG A 97 -3.72 -2.19 15.87
N SER A 98 -2.51 -1.91 15.43
CA SER A 98 -2.08 -0.62 14.90
C SER A 98 -1.20 -0.83 13.67
N ILE A 99 -1.09 0.21 12.85
CA ILE A 99 -0.08 0.35 11.81
C ILE A 99 1.00 1.29 12.34
N LEU A 100 2.26 1.11 11.91
CA LEU A 100 3.29 2.13 12.12
C LEU A 100 2.75 3.51 11.71
N THR A 101 3.17 4.57 12.40
CA THR A 101 2.63 5.94 12.26
C THR A 101 1.27 6.19 12.93
N GLU A 102 0.60 5.18 13.52
CA GLU A 102 -0.61 5.39 14.33
C GLU A 102 -0.28 5.47 15.83
N ARG A 103 0.34 4.41 16.36
CA ARG A 103 0.71 4.26 17.77
C ARG A 103 2.22 4.27 18.00
N TYR A 104 2.96 3.79 17.02
CA TYR A 104 4.41 3.62 17.04
C TYR A 104 5.07 4.47 15.96
N GLN A 105 6.28 4.96 16.24
CA GLN A 105 7.05 5.81 15.32
C GLN A 105 7.27 5.09 13.98
N GLY A 106 7.14 5.84 12.89
CA GLY A 106 7.25 5.32 11.53
C GLY A 106 8.68 5.19 11.00
N THR A 107 8.77 4.94 9.70
CA THR A 107 10.00 4.52 9.01
C THR A 107 10.74 5.63 8.25
N PHE A 108 10.20 6.85 8.16
CA PHE A 108 10.88 7.99 7.53
C PHE A 108 11.89 8.62 8.49
N ALA A 109 12.86 7.81 8.94
CA ALA A 109 13.96 8.19 9.80
C ALA A 109 15.17 7.30 9.51
N GLU A 110 16.35 7.70 9.96
CA GLU A 110 17.58 6.90 9.81
C GLU A 110 17.49 5.54 10.56
N LEU A 111 16.76 5.49 11.67
CA LEU A 111 16.52 4.30 12.48
C LEU A 111 15.02 4.16 12.80
N VAL A 112 14.54 2.92 12.86
CA VAL A 112 13.19 2.59 13.35
C VAL A 112 13.27 1.41 14.30
N SER A 113 12.49 1.43 15.39
CA SER A 113 12.36 0.29 16.30
C SER A 113 11.01 -0.38 16.10
N VAL A 114 11.02 -1.70 15.96
CA VAL A 114 9.83 -2.54 15.77
C VAL A 114 9.93 -3.80 16.63
N PRO A 115 8.81 -4.49 16.94
CA PRO A 115 8.89 -5.82 17.52
C PRO A 115 9.72 -6.73 16.61
N THR A 116 10.59 -7.58 17.17
CA THR A 116 11.41 -8.50 16.36
C THR A 116 10.55 -9.42 15.49
N TRP A 117 9.32 -9.72 15.93
CA TRP A 117 8.32 -10.46 15.15
C TRP A 117 7.95 -9.81 13.82
N ASN A 118 8.04 -8.49 13.71
CA ASN A 118 7.67 -7.71 12.53
C ASN A 118 8.79 -7.62 11.48
N VAL A 119 9.90 -8.34 11.68
CA VAL A 119 11.05 -8.33 10.78
C VAL A 119 11.04 -9.60 9.94
N LEU A 120 11.18 -9.46 8.62
CA LEU A 120 11.34 -10.56 7.67
C LEU A 120 12.68 -10.44 6.94
N PRO A 121 13.31 -11.56 6.55
CA PRO A 121 14.50 -11.50 5.71
C PRO A 121 14.18 -10.89 4.35
N LYS A 122 15.03 -9.96 3.90
CA LYS A 122 14.94 -9.41 2.55
C LYS A 122 15.50 -10.43 1.55
N PRO A 123 14.77 -10.81 0.49
CA PRO A 123 15.34 -11.59 -0.61
C PRO A 123 16.57 -10.89 -1.21
N ALA A 124 17.61 -11.65 -1.52
CA ALA A 124 18.86 -11.12 -2.07
C ALA A 124 18.65 -10.53 -3.48
N GLU A 125 17.61 -10.98 -4.20
CA GLU A 125 17.28 -10.57 -5.55
C GLU A 125 16.59 -9.20 -5.64
N LEU A 126 16.14 -8.66 -4.50
CA LEU A 126 15.53 -7.33 -4.41
C LEU A 126 16.57 -6.31 -3.94
N SER A 127 16.52 -5.11 -4.48
CA SER A 127 17.15 -3.93 -3.86
C SER A 127 16.40 -3.51 -2.58
N PHE A 128 16.99 -2.61 -1.77
CA PHE A 128 16.29 -2.06 -0.61
C PHE A 128 15.08 -1.23 -1.04
N GLU A 129 15.20 -0.48 -2.12
CA GLU A 129 14.16 0.38 -2.70
C GLU A 129 12.96 -0.45 -3.17
N GLU A 130 13.22 -1.55 -3.87
CA GLU A 130 12.18 -2.50 -4.26
C GLU A 130 11.54 -3.16 -3.05
N ALA A 131 12.34 -3.69 -2.12
CA ALA A 131 11.81 -4.36 -0.93
C ALA A 131 10.97 -3.43 -0.06
N ALA A 132 11.35 -2.15 0.08
CA ALA A 132 10.59 -1.14 0.80
C ALA A 132 9.26 -0.76 0.13
N CYS A 133 8.99 -1.18 -1.11
CA CYS A 133 7.69 -0.95 -1.75
C CYS A 133 6.64 -2.03 -1.40
N LEU A 134 7.07 -3.13 -0.78
CA LEU A 134 6.27 -4.32 -0.56
C LEU A 134 5.26 -4.24 0.60
N PRO A 135 5.60 -3.72 1.80
CA PRO A 135 4.84 -4.01 3.02
C PRO A 135 3.43 -3.42 3.09
N THR A 136 3.16 -2.28 2.45
CA THR A 136 1.84 -1.66 2.45
C THR A 136 1.11 -1.90 1.14
N ALA A 137 1.54 -1.25 0.06
CA ALA A 137 0.75 -1.17 -1.17
C ALA A 137 0.69 -2.52 -1.92
N TRP A 138 1.84 -3.17 -2.06
CA TRP A 138 1.95 -4.46 -2.75
C TRP A 138 1.38 -5.60 -1.92
N LEU A 139 1.61 -5.62 -0.60
CA LEU A 139 0.96 -6.57 0.31
C LEU A 139 -0.56 -6.46 0.25
N THR A 140 -1.09 -5.22 0.22
CA THR A 140 -2.53 -4.99 0.04
C THR A 140 -3.00 -5.56 -1.29
N ALA A 141 -2.31 -5.28 -2.40
CA ALA A 141 -2.67 -5.82 -3.71
C ALA A 141 -2.61 -7.36 -3.76
N TYR A 142 -1.58 -7.96 -3.16
CA TYR A 142 -1.42 -9.41 -3.03
C TYR A 142 -2.60 -10.03 -2.29
N ARG A 143 -2.94 -9.50 -1.10
CA ARG A 143 -4.11 -9.94 -0.34
C ARG A 143 -5.42 -9.75 -1.10
N MET A 144 -5.59 -8.63 -1.80
CA MET A 144 -6.80 -8.36 -2.56
C MET A 144 -7.01 -9.41 -3.67
N LEU A 145 -5.95 -9.75 -4.40
CA LEU A 145 -6.00 -10.76 -5.47
C LEU A 145 -6.14 -12.17 -4.89
N PHE A 146 -5.17 -12.61 -4.10
CA PHE A 146 -5.01 -14.05 -3.83
C PHE A 146 -5.76 -14.53 -2.60
N THR A 147 -6.02 -13.65 -1.62
CA THR A 147 -6.78 -14.02 -0.40
C THR A 147 -8.26 -13.67 -0.54
N ASN A 148 -8.57 -12.42 -0.92
CA ASN A 148 -9.93 -11.89 -0.81
C ASN A 148 -10.77 -12.11 -2.07
N ALA A 149 -10.19 -11.93 -3.27
CA ALA A 149 -10.93 -12.14 -4.51
C ALA A 149 -11.11 -13.62 -4.84
N GLY A 150 -10.13 -14.46 -4.47
CA GLY A 150 -10.13 -15.90 -4.75
C GLY A 150 -9.93 -16.21 -6.24
N VAL A 151 -9.27 -15.32 -6.98
CA VAL A 151 -9.00 -15.47 -8.42
C VAL A 151 -7.94 -16.55 -8.67
N ARG A 152 -8.05 -17.20 -9.82
CA ARG A 152 -7.16 -18.27 -10.28
C ARG A 152 -6.53 -17.92 -11.64
N PRO A 153 -5.40 -18.53 -12.01
CA PRO A 153 -4.86 -18.37 -13.36
C PRO A 153 -5.93 -18.57 -14.44
N GLY A 154 -6.02 -17.63 -15.39
CA GLY A 154 -7.05 -17.56 -16.44
C GLY A 154 -8.23 -16.62 -16.13
N ASP A 155 -8.50 -16.34 -14.85
CA ASP A 155 -9.56 -15.41 -14.43
C ASP A 155 -9.24 -13.98 -14.88
N SER A 156 -10.29 -13.17 -14.96
CA SER A 156 -10.24 -11.77 -15.37
C SER A 156 -10.46 -10.82 -14.20
N VAL A 157 -9.61 -9.80 -14.10
CA VAL A 157 -9.64 -8.83 -13.00
C VAL A 157 -9.69 -7.42 -13.57
N LEU A 158 -10.55 -6.57 -13.02
CA LEU A 158 -10.54 -5.13 -13.29
C LEU A 158 -9.80 -4.39 -12.17
N VAL A 159 -8.80 -3.58 -12.49
CA VAL A 159 -8.14 -2.65 -11.58
C VAL A 159 -8.66 -1.23 -11.83
N GLN A 160 -9.29 -0.64 -10.83
CA GLN A 160 -9.81 0.73 -10.92
C GLN A 160 -8.72 1.75 -10.60
N GLY A 161 -8.55 2.75 -11.47
CA GLY A 161 -7.66 3.89 -11.21
C GLY A 161 -6.18 3.55 -11.26
N ALA A 162 -5.66 3.18 -12.44
CA ALA A 162 -4.26 2.92 -12.65
C ALA A 162 -3.36 4.14 -12.36
N GLY A 163 -2.28 3.90 -11.62
CA GLY A 163 -1.24 4.88 -11.30
C GLY A 163 -0.74 4.82 -9.87
N GLY A 164 -1.61 4.51 -8.90
CA GLY A 164 -1.20 4.36 -7.50
C GLY A 164 -0.50 3.02 -7.24
N GLY A 165 0.25 2.95 -6.13
CA GLY A 165 1.04 1.77 -5.76
C GLY A 165 0.25 0.45 -5.72
N VAL A 166 -0.95 0.44 -5.15
CA VAL A 166 -1.82 -0.76 -5.12
C VAL A 166 -2.27 -1.16 -6.52
N ALA A 167 -2.67 -0.19 -7.35
CA ALA A 167 -3.15 -0.46 -8.69
C ALA A 167 -2.03 -1.00 -9.60
N THR A 168 -0.84 -0.39 -9.56
CA THR A 168 0.33 -0.89 -10.31
C THR A 168 0.76 -2.27 -9.82
N ALA A 169 0.72 -2.52 -8.51
CA ALA A 169 1.02 -3.83 -7.95
C ALA A 169 0.00 -4.89 -8.42
N ALA A 170 -1.29 -4.58 -8.38
CA ALA A 170 -2.33 -5.52 -8.81
C ALA A 170 -2.20 -5.91 -10.29
N ILE A 171 -1.80 -4.97 -11.16
CA ILE A 171 -1.53 -5.26 -12.58
C ILE A 171 -0.35 -6.22 -12.73
N VAL A 172 0.78 -5.90 -12.09
CA VAL A 172 2.02 -6.66 -12.25
C VAL A 172 1.89 -8.05 -11.62
N LEU A 173 1.39 -8.13 -10.38
CA LEU A 173 1.14 -9.40 -9.69
C LEU A 173 0.11 -10.25 -10.44
N GLY A 174 -0.98 -9.64 -10.89
CA GLY A 174 -2.03 -10.34 -11.63
C GLY A 174 -1.52 -10.93 -12.93
N LYS A 175 -0.75 -10.17 -13.73
CA LYS A 175 -0.12 -10.67 -14.97
C LYS A 175 0.80 -11.87 -14.67
N ALA A 176 1.66 -11.74 -13.68
CA ALA A 176 2.61 -12.79 -13.30
C ALA A 176 1.91 -14.07 -12.79
N ALA A 177 0.76 -13.93 -12.16
CA ALA A 177 -0.09 -15.05 -11.73
C ALA A 177 -0.97 -15.63 -12.85
N GLY A 178 -0.83 -15.17 -14.10
CA GLY A 178 -1.60 -15.66 -15.24
C GLY A 178 -3.04 -15.15 -15.31
N LEU A 179 -3.34 -14.00 -14.68
CA LEU A 179 -4.65 -13.34 -14.75
C LEU A 179 -4.75 -12.44 -15.98
N ARG A 180 -5.97 -12.27 -16.50
CA ARG A 180 -6.29 -11.27 -17.53
C ARG A 180 -6.68 -9.95 -16.87
N VAL A 181 -5.71 -9.06 -16.70
CA VAL A 181 -5.93 -7.79 -16.00
C VAL A 181 -6.39 -6.68 -16.94
N PHE A 182 -7.58 -6.14 -16.68
CA PHE A 182 -8.10 -4.91 -17.27
C PHE A 182 -7.80 -3.76 -16.31
N ALA A 183 -7.49 -2.58 -16.84
CA ALA A 183 -7.26 -1.39 -16.03
C ALA A 183 -8.13 -0.23 -16.50
N THR A 184 -8.50 0.68 -15.60
CA THR A 184 -9.11 1.96 -15.96
C THR A 184 -8.28 3.12 -15.43
N SER A 185 -8.26 4.22 -16.17
CA SER A 185 -7.79 5.51 -15.64
C SER A 185 -8.40 6.65 -16.42
N ARG A 186 -8.53 7.82 -15.76
CA ARG A 186 -8.93 9.08 -16.40
C ARG A 186 -7.78 9.72 -17.18
N ASP A 187 -6.56 9.24 -16.97
CA ASP A 187 -5.34 9.76 -17.57
C ASP A 187 -4.83 8.82 -18.67
N GLU A 188 -4.68 9.35 -19.88
CA GLU A 188 -4.20 8.60 -21.04
C GLU A 188 -2.78 8.06 -20.89
N ALA A 189 -1.87 8.83 -20.30
CA ALA A 189 -0.50 8.41 -20.07
C ALA A 189 -0.47 7.24 -19.09
N LYS A 190 -1.28 7.29 -18.02
CA LYS A 190 -1.37 6.19 -17.04
C LYS A 190 -2.01 4.94 -17.64
N ARG A 191 -2.95 5.07 -18.59
CA ARG A 191 -3.47 3.91 -19.34
C ARG A 191 -2.39 3.26 -20.22
N LYS A 192 -1.59 4.05 -20.94
CA LYS A 192 -0.48 3.53 -21.74
C LYS A 192 0.52 2.78 -20.87
N ARG A 193 0.93 3.38 -19.75
CA ARG A 193 1.81 2.74 -18.76
C ARG A 193 1.20 1.46 -18.16
N ALA A 194 -0.12 1.40 -17.94
CA ALA A 194 -0.79 0.19 -17.45
C ALA A 194 -0.69 -0.98 -18.46
N LEU A 195 -0.77 -0.69 -19.77
CA LEU A 195 -0.55 -1.71 -20.82
C LEU A 195 0.89 -2.23 -20.80
N GLU A 196 1.87 -1.35 -20.63
CA GLU A 196 3.29 -1.75 -20.51
C GLU A 196 3.52 -2.67 -19.30
N LEU A 197 2.84 -2.42 -18.17
CA LEU A 197 2.88 -3.29 -17.00
C LEU A 197 2.22 -4.66 -17.24
N GLY A 198 1.42 -4.80 -18.30
CA GLY A 198 0.80 -6.05 -18.73
C GLY A 198 -0.70 -6.15 -18.48
N ALA A 199 -1.39 -5.03 -18.29
CA ALA A 199 -2.84 -5.02 -18.50
C ALA A 199 -3.14 -5.43 -19.95
N VAL A 200 -4.13 -6.30 -20.15
CA VAL A 200 -4.55 -6.74 -21.49
C VAL A 200 -5.30 -5.64 -22.23
N GLU A 201 -5.95 -4.74 -21.48
CA GLU A 201 -6.62 -3.56 -22.01
C GLU A 201 -6.70 -2.48 -20.91
N ALA A 202 -6.51 -1.22 -21.30
CA ALA A 202 -6.60 -0.07 -20.40
C ALA A 202 -7.61 0.94 -20.96
N LEU A 203 -8.71 1.15 -20.25
CA LEU A 203 -9.85 1.92 -20.74
C LEU A 203 -10.06 3.22 -19.95
N GLU A 204 -10.81 4.15 -20.54
CA GLU A 204 -11.30 5.33 -19.84
C GLU A 204 -12.10 4.94 -18.58
N SER A 205 -12.07 5.79 -17.57
CA SER A 205 -12.84 5.56 -16.35
C SER A 205 -14.34 5.45 -16.65
N GLY A 206 -14.95 4.32 -16.28
CA GLY A 206 -16.37 4.06 -16.53
C GLY A 206 -16.69 3.49 -17.92
N ALA A 207 -15.69 3.32 -18.79
CA ALA A 207 -15.90 2.72 -20.10
C ALA A 207 -16.29 1.24 -19.99
N ARG A 208 -17.20 0.82 -20.88
CA ARG A 208 -17.69 -0.56 -20.90
C ARG A 208 -16.55 -1.53 -21.24
N LEU A 209 -16.30 -2.49 -20.34
CA LEU A 209 -15.37 -3.60 -20.59
C LEU A 209 -15.87 -4.54 -21.71
N PRO A 210 -14.95 -5.21 -22.44
CA PRO A 210 -15.33 -6.19 -23.47
C PRO A 210 -16.05 -7.41 -22.88
N GLN A 211 -15.84 -7.69 -21.59
CA GLN A 211 -16.49 -8.78 -20.86
C GLN A 211 -16.71 -8.37 -19.40
N ARG A 212 -17.59 -9.11 -18.72
CA ARG A 212 -17.69 -9.06 -17.26
C ARG A 212 -16.49 -9.77 -16.64
N VAL A 213 -16.01 -9.27 -15.50
CA VAL A 213 -14.81 -9.78 -14.83
C VAL A 213 -15.14 -10.62 -13.59
N ASP A 214 -14.21 -11.50 -13.20
CA ASP A 214 -14.28 -12.35 -12.01
C ASP A 214 -14.11 -11.55 -10.73
N ALA A 215 -13.21 -10.57 -10.76
CA ALA A 215 -12.97 -9.68 -9.63
C ALA A 215 -12.70 -8.23 -10.04
N VAL A 216 -12.97 -7.31 -9.11
CA VAL A 216 -12.61 -5.90 -9.21
C VAL A 216 -11.74 -5.52 -8.02
N ILE A 217 -10.62 -4.87 -8.29
CA ILE A 217 -9.72 -4.24 -7.32
C ILE A 217 -10.09 -2.76 -7.25
N GLU A 218 -10.74 -2.37 -6.16
CA GLU A 218 -11.32 -1.06 -5.94
C GLU A 218 -10.51 -0.27 -4.90
N THR A 219 -9.88 0.82 -5.35
CA THR A 219 -9.08 1.73 -4.50
C THR A 219 -9.56 3.18 -4.57
N VAL A 220 -10.49 3.48 -5.49
CA VAL A 220 -10.95 4.84 -5.79
C VAL A 220 -12.20 5.16 -4.97
N GLY A 221 -13.18 4.27 -4.90
CA GLY A 221 -14.37 4.43 -4.08
C GLY A 221 -15.55 5.07 -4.82
N ALA A 222 -16.16 6.11 -4.25
CA ALA A 222 -17.45 6.66 -4.69
C ALA A 222 -17.56 6.92 -6.20
N ALA A 223 -16.51 7.42 -6.85
CA ALA A 223 -16.53 7.78 -8.27
C ALA A 223 -16.59 6.58 -9.23
N THR A 224 -16.08 5.41 -8.81
CA THR A 224 -15.98 4.20 -9.65
C THR A 224 -16.90 3.08 -9.19
N TRP A 225 -17.48 3.18 -7.99
CA TRP A 225 -18.29 2.14 -7.35
C TRP A 225 -19.34 1.52 -8.28
N SER A 226 -20.18 2.33 -8.91
CA SER A 226 -21.25 1.83 -9.79
C SER A 226 -20.68 1.07 -10.98
N HIS A 227 -19.56 1.54 -11.56
CA HIS A 227 -18.86 0.84 -12.63
C HIS A 227 -18.28 -0.50 -12.15
N SER A 228 -17.68 -0.53 -10.96
CA SER A 228 -17.14 -1.75 -10.35
C SER A 228 -18.21 -2.82 -10.18
N VAL A 229 -19.34 -2.50 -9.56
CA VAL A 229 -20.46 -3.45 -9.38
C VAL A 229 -21.06 -3.88 -10.72
N LYS A 230 -21.11 -2.98 -11.70
CA LYS A 230 -21.64 -3.28 -13.05
C LYS A 230 -20.67 -4.09 -13.92
N SER A 231 -19.38 -4.12 -13.60
CA SER A 231 -18.35 -4.84 -14.35
C SER A 231 -18.26 -6.31 -13.97
N LEU A 232 -18.76 -6.70 -12.80
CA LEU A 232 -18.68 -8.09 -12.33
C LEU A 232 -19.60 -9.04 -13.10
N ARG A 233 -19.15 -10.29 -13.20
CA ARG A 233 -20.02 -11.44 -13.54
C ARG A 233 -20.84 -11.87 -12.31
N PRO A 234 -21.92 -12.65 -12.49
CA PRO A 234 -22.59 -13.28 -11.36
C PRO A 234 -21.61 -14.07 -10.48
N GLY A 235 -21.73 -13.93 -9.16
CA GLY A 235 -20.84 -14.53 -8.16
C GLY A 235 -19.47 -13.88 -8.00
N GLY A 236 -19.17 -12.81 -8.74
CA GLY A 236 -17.86 -12.14 -8.73
C GLY A 236 -17.59 -11.30 -7.48
N SER A 237 -16.33 -10.98 -7.26
CA SER A 237 -15.84 -10.30 -6.04
C SER A 237 -15.38 -8.87 -6.31
N LEU A 238 -15.98 -7.89 -5.64
CA LEU A 238 -15.46 -6.53 -5.52
C LEU A 238 -14.64 -6.46 -4.23
N VAL A 239 -13.32 -6.30 -4.35
CA VAL A 239 -12.44 -6.13 -3.19
C VAL A 239 -12.07 -4.65 -3.06
N ILE A 240 -12.38 -4.04 -1.92
CA ILE A 240 -12.16 -2.61 -1.66
C ILE A 240 -11.08 -2.41 -0.59
N SER A 241 -10.08 -1.59 -0.90
CA SER A 241 -9.00 -1.24 0.05
C SER A 241 -8.77 0.26 0.23
N GLY A 242 -9.62 1.09 -0.38
CA GLY A 242 -9.50 2.53 -0.31
C GLY A 242 -10.72 3.24 -0.89
N ALA A 243 -10.84 4.51 -0.54
CA ALA A 243 -11.96 5.36 -0.92
C ALA A 243 -11.46 6.78 -1.26
N THR A 244 -10.45 6.87 -2.11
CA THR A 244 -9.75 8.12 -2.48
C THR A 244 -10.70 9.24 -2.93
N SER A 245 -11.77 8.91 -3.66
CA SER A 245 -12.80 9.87 -4.11
C SER A 245 -13.98 10.03 -3.14
N GLY A 246 -13.88 9.47 -1.94
CA GLY A 246 -14.96 9.43 -0.93
C GLY A 246 -15.52 8.04 -0.68
N ASP A 247 -16.06 7.86 0.53
CA ASP A 247 -16.61 6.62 1.09
C ASP A 247 -18.12 6.44 0.87
N ARG A 248 -18.79 7.47 0.32
CA ARG A 248 -20.25 7.50 0.11
C ARG A 248 -20.59 7.51 -1.38
N PRO A 249 -20.72 6.34 -2.04
CA PRO A 249 -21.22 6.29 -3.40
C PRO A 249 -22.68 6.77 -3.47
N SER A 250 -23.08 7.37 -4.61
CA SER A 250 -24.45 7.84 -4.82
C SER A 250 -25.50 6.73 -4.77
N HIS A 251 -25.11 5.52 -5.17
CA HIS A 251 -25.94 4.32 -5.13
C HIS A 251 -25.13 3.13 -4.63
N ALA A 252 -25.63 2.44 -3.62
CA ALA A 252 -25.01 1.21 -3.10
C ALA A 252 -25.15 0.01 -4.06
N GLU A 253 -26.04 0.07 -5.06
CA GLU A 253 -26.29 -1.01 -6.05
C GLU A 253 -26.82 -2.31 -5.42
N LEU A 254 -27.54 -2.22 -4.29
CA LEU A 254 -28.01 -3.37 -3.51
C LEU A 254 -28.77 -4.42 -4.34
N THR A 255 -29.71 -3.99 -5.18
CA THR A 255 -30.50 -4.89 -6.05
C THR A 255 -29.62 -5.76 -6.93
N ARG A 256 -28.54 -5.18 -7.46
CA ARG A 256 -27.60 -5.89 -8.32
C ARG A 256 -26.71 -6.84 -7.50
N ILE A 257 -26.25 -6.39 -6.34
CA ILE A 257 -25.40 -7.17 -5.44
C ILE A 257 -26.12 -8.45 -5.02
N PHE A 258 -27.34 -8.36 -4.48
CA PHE A 258 -28.03 -9.56 -3.98
C PHE A 258 -28.51 -10.47 -5.11
N PHE A 259 -28.97 -9.92 -6.24
CA PHE A 259 -29.56 -10.73 -7.31
C PHE A 259 -28.50 -11.45 -8.17
N LEU A 260 -27.30 -10.88 -8.28
CA LEU A 260 -26.17 -11.52 -8.96
C LEU A 260 -25.21 -12.21 -7.99
N GLU A 261 -25.56 -12.30 -6.71
CA GLU A 261 -24.76 -12.92 -5.64
C GLU A 261 -23.31 -12.40 -5.61
N LEU A 262 -23.15 -11.09 -5.81
CA LEU A 262 -21.84 -10.45 -5.78
C LEU A 262 -21.30 -10.39 -4.36
N LYS A 263 -19.98 -10.47 -4.22
CA LYS A 263 -19.28 -10.34 -2.95
C LYS A 263 -18.65 -8.95 -2.87
N VAL A 264 -18.88 -8.25 -1.77
CA VAL A 264 -18.17 -7.01 -1.44
C VAL A 264 -17.28 -7.30 -0.24
N VAL A 265 -15.96 -7.22 -0.44
CA VAL A 265 -14.96 -7.65 0.54
C VAL A 265 -14.02 -6.49 0.87
N GLY A 266 -13.93 -6.14 2.15
CA GLY A 266 -12.95 -5.15 2.62
C GLY A 266 -11.55 -5.75 2.72
N SER A 267 -10.53 -4.95 2.40
CA SER A 267 -9.12 -5.34 2.50
C SER A 267 -8.28 -4.21 3.06
N THR A 268 -7.51 -4.48 4.11
CA THR A 268 -6.61 -3.50 4.73
C THR A 268 -5.30 -4.19 5.05
N MET A 269 -4.17 -3.67 4.52
CA MET A 269 -2.84 -4.26 4.68
C MET A 269 -2.81 -5.74 4.25
N GLY A 270 -1.97 -6.55 4.91
CA GLY A 270 -1.99 -8.00 4.91
C GLY A 270 -1.29 -8.56 6.16
N THR A 271 -1.31 -9.88 6.30
CA THR A 271 -0.62 -10.57 7.40
C THR A 271 0.89 -10.63 7.15
N LYS A 272 1.66 -10.99 8.19
CA LYS A 272 3.09 -11.25 8.05
C LYS A 272 3.35 -12.40 7.07
N ASP A 273 2.56 -13.47 7.16
CA ASP A 273 2.69 -14.64 6.29
C ASP A 273 2.40 -14.27 4.82
N GLU A 274 1.40 -13.42 4.57
CA GLU A 274 1.13 -12.90 3.21
C GLU A 274 2.29 -12.04 2.68
N LEU A 275 3.03 -11.33 3.55
CA LEU A 275 4.23 -10.59 3.15
C LEU A 275 5.39 -11.54 2.84
N GLU A 276 5.56 -12.62 3.60
CA GLU A 276 6.55 -13.67 3.33
C GLU A 276 6.27 -14.36 1.99
N ASP A 277 5.01 -14.69 1.72
CA ASP A 277 4.58 -15.26 0.44
C ASP A 277 4.81 -14.28 -0.72
N LEU A 278 4.53 -12.98 -0.52
CA LEU A 278 4.78 -11.95 -1.52
C LEU A 278 6.28 -11.78 -1.82
N LEU A 279 7.13 -11.77 -0.79
CA LEU A 279 8.60 -11.72 -0.96
C LEU A 279 9.08 -12.93 -1.77
N SER A 280 8.60 -14.12 -1.42
CA SER A 280 8.90 -15.37 -2.13
C SER A 280 8.41 -15.34 -3.57
N PHE A 281 7.21 -14.81 -3.82
CA PHE A 281 6.64 -14.64 -5.15
C PHE A 281 7.51 -13.72 -6.02
N CYS A 282 7.95 -12.58 -5.49
CA CYS A 282 8.82 -11.64 -6.21
C CYS A 282 10.19 -12.25 -6.53
N ALA A 283 10.78 -12.99 -5.59
CA ALA A 283 12.04 -13.70 -5.82
C ALA A 283 11.90 -14.77 -6.91
N ALA A 284 10.87 -15.61 -6.82
CA ALA A 284 10.66 -16.74 -7.75
C ALA A 284 10.27 -16.31 -9.16
N THR A 285 9.46 -15.26 -9.30
CA THR A 285 8.94 -14.82 -10.60
C THR A 285 9.79 -13.76 -11.28
N GLY A 286 10.72 -13.13 -10.56
CA GLY A 286 11.47 -11.97 -11.04
C GLY A 286 10.63 -10.69 -11.09
N VAL A 287 9.39 -10.70 -10.59
CA VAL A 287 8.55 -9.50 -10.50
C VAL A 287 9.17 -8.47 -9.57
N ARG A 288 9.13 -7.18 -9.98
CA ARG A 288 9.65 -6.05 -9.20
C ARG A 288 8.61 -4.93 -9.03
N PRO A 289 8.66 -4.22 -7.90
CA PRO A 289 7.91 -2.99 -7.70
C PRO A 289 8.13 -1.91 -8.75
N VAL A 290 7.05 -1.26 -9.14
CA VAL A 290 7.08 -0.09 -10.03
C VAL A 290 7.42 1.12 -9.18
N ILE A 291 8.67 1.58 -9.26
CA ILE A 291 9.16 2.77 -8.59
C ILE A 291 9.11 3.94 -9.59
N ASP A 292 8.39 4.99 -9.25
CA ASP A 292 8.29 6.22 -10.04
C ASP A 292 9.51 7.12 -9.79
N GLU A 293 9.90 7.24 -8.53
CA GLU A 293 10.95 8.15 -8.09
C GLU A 293 11.62 7.66 -6.81
N VAL A 294 12.92 7.92 -6.71
CA VAL A 294 13.72 7.71 -5.50
C VAL A 294 14.27 9.07 -5.08
N LEU A 295 13.98 9.48 -3.85
CA LEU A 295 14.43 10.74 -3.26
C LEU A 295 15.25 10.46 -1.99
N PRO A 296 16.23 11.30 -1.66
CA PRO A 296 16.81 11.29 -0.32
C PRO A 296 15.77 11.76 0.72
N LEU A 297 15.90 11.30 1.96
CA LEU A 297 14.96 11.60 3.04
C LEU A 297 14.82 13.11 3.33
N ASP A 298 15.86 13.91 3.11
CA ASP A 298 15.84 15.37 3.25
C ASP A 298 14.98 16.09 2.19
N ARG A 299 14.60 15.38 1.12
CA ARG A 299 13.64 15.81 0.08
C ARG A 299 12.26 15.15 0.24
N ALA A 300 11.97 14.54 1.38
CA ALA A 300 10.69 13.85 1.60
C ALA A 300 9.46 14.72 1.27
N ARG A 301 9.48 16.02 1.60
CA ARG A 301 8.39 16.96 1.28
C ARG A 301 7.97 16.92 -0.19
N GLU A 302 8.93 16.83 -1.10
CA GLU A 302 8.67 16.81 -2.54
C GLU A 302 7.92 15.52 -2.95
N GLY A 303 8.29 14.39 -2.36
CA GLY A 303 7.58 13.12 -2.55
C GLY A 303 6.15 13.15 -2.01
N PHE A 304 5.95 13.79 -0.85
CA PHE A 304 4.62 14.01 -0.27
C PHE A 304 3.74 14.91 -1.14
N GLU A 305 4.29 15.98 -1.72
CA GLU A 305 3.60 16.88 -2.64
C GLU A 305 3.14 16.15 -3.90
N ARG A 306 4.02 15.36 -4.53
CA ARG A 306 3.67 14.53 -5.70
C ARG A 306 2.59 13.51 -5.38
N LEU A 307 2.71 12.82 -4.24
CA LEU A 307 1.71 11.85 -3.79
C LEU A 307 0.34 12.52 -3.56
N ALA A 308 0.32 13.72 -2.97
CA ALA A 308 -0.91 14.47 -2.72
C ALA A 308 -1.57 14.98 -4.02
N ALA A 309 -0.78 15.35 -5.02
CA ALA A 309 -1.25 15.72 -6.35
C ALA A 309 -1.74 14.50 -7.16
N GLY A 310 -1.24 13.30 -6.84
CA GLY A 310 -1.53 12.08 -7.58
C GLY A 310 -0.75 11.98 -8.90
N ASP A 311 0.39 12.66 -9.01
CA ASP A 311 1.18 12.77 -10.23
C ASP A 311 2.06 11.53 -10.50
N GLN A 312 2.26 10.69 -9.50
CA GLN A 312 3.11 9.51 -9.60
C GLN A 312 2.48 8.37 -10.41
N PHE A 313 3.35 7.52 -10.98
CA PHE A 313 2.99 6.21 -11.52
C PHE A 313 3.78 5.08 -10.82
N GLY A 314 3.21 4.55 -9.74
CA GLY A 314 3.85 3.54 -8.89
C GLY A 314 4.15 4.09 -7.50
N LYS A 315 5.32 3.73 -6.97
CA LYS A 315 5.77 4.07 -5.61
C LYS A 315 6.84 5.15 -5.64
N ILE A 316 6.82 6.04 -4.65
CA ILE A 316 7.90 6.99 -4.37
C ILE A 316 8.68 6.43 -3.18
N VAL A 317 10.00 6.32 -3.33
CA VAL A 317 10.90 5.77 -2.30
C VAL A 317 11.75 6.88 -1.72
N LEU A 318 11.90 6.86 -0.40
CA LEU A 318 12.80 7.71 0.36
C LEU A 318 13.99 6.86 0.79
N THR A 319 15.20 7.34 0.53
CA THR A 319 16.45 6.69 0.93
C THR A 319 17.11 7.45 2.07
N SER A 320 17.61 6.72 3.06
CA SER A 320 18.45 7.34 4.08
C SER A 320 19.77 7.78 3.44
N PRO A 321 20.31 8.95 3.82
CA PRO A 321 21.70 9.30 3.50
C PRO A 321 22.70 8.28 4.06
#